data_AF-D0FK40-F1
#
_entry.id   AF-D0FK40-F1
#
_cell.length_a   1.000
_cell.length_b   1.000
_cell.length_c   1.000
_cell.angle_alpha   90.00
_cell.angle_beta   90.00
_cell.angle_gamma   90.00
#
_symmetry.space_group_name_H-M   'P 1'
#
loop_
_entity.id
_entity.type
_entity.pdbx_description
1 polymer ?
#
loop_
_entity_poly.entity_id
_entity_poly.type
_entity_poly.pdbx_seq_one_letter_code
_entity_poly.pdbx_strand_id
1 'polypeptide(L)'
;LVFPSQIVPGAILLDVALMLSGSYLFTAIVGAMGWGLIFYPGNWPVIAPYHVPVEYNGMLMSVADLLGYHYVRTGTPVYIHEAEK
;
A
#
# COMPACT_ATOMS: atom_id res chain seq x y z
N LEU A 1 -3.46 11.52 4.09
CA LEU A 1 -2.90 10.90 5.30
C LEU A 1 -3.58 9.58 5.65
N VAL A 2 -4.91 9.53 5.83
CA VAL A 2 -5.59 8.37 6.45
C VAL A 2 -6.47 7.57 5.49
N PHE A 3 -6.14 7.54 4.20
CA PHE A 3 -6.88 6.68 3.27
C PHE A 3 -6.46 5.21 3.47
N PRO A 4 -7.39 4.25 3.36
CA PRO A 4 -7.07 2.83 3.51
C PRO A 4 -6.37 2.28 2.26
N SER A 5 -5.69 1.16 2.41
CA SER A 5 -5.18 0.37 1.28
C SER A 5 -6.32 -0.23 0.45
N GLN A 6 -6.06 -0.39 -0.84
CA GLN A 6 -6.94 -1.03 -1.79
C GLN A 6 -6.72 -2.55 -1.75
N ILE A 7 -7.73 -3.28 -1.29
CA ILE A 7 -7.71 -4.76 -1.18
C ILE A 7 -8.64 -5.46 -2.19
N VAL A 8 -9.56 -4.70 -2.81
CA VAL A 8 -10.61 -5.23 -3.68
C VAL A 8 -10.06 -6.00 -4.90
N PRO A 9 -9.02 -5.53 -5.61
CA PRO A 9 -8.48 -6.30 -6.75
C PRO A 9 -7.95 -7.68 -6.35
N GLY A 10 -7.25 -7.78 -5.22
CA GLY A 10 -6.78 -9.05 -4.68
C GLY A 10 -7.93 -9.97 -4.27
N ALA A 11 -8.97 -9.40 -3.65
CA ALA A 11 -10.14 -10.17 -3.22
C ALA A 11 -10.87 -10.81 -4.40
N ILE A 12 -11.05 -10.06 -5.49
CA ILE A 12 -11.66 -10.59 -6.72
C ILE A 12 -10.83 -11.75 -7.27
N LEU A 13 -9.50 -11.63 -7.33
CA LEU A 13 -8.65 -12.72 -7.81
C LEU A 13 -8.76 -13.97 -6.93
N LEU A 14 -8.84 -13.80 -5.61
CA LEU A 14 -8.95 -14.90 -4.66
C LEU A 14 -10.29 -15.63 -4.80
N ASP A 15 -11.40 -14.89 -4.90
CA ASP A 15 -12.74 -15.44 -5.10
C ASP A 15 -12.86 -16.15 -6.46
N VAL A 16 -12.32 -15.55 -7.52
CA VAL A 16 -12.31 -16.16 -8.86
C VAL A 16 -11.46 -17.43 -8.89
N ALA A 17 -10.29 -17.43 -8.23
CA ALA A 17 -9.46 -18.64 -8.13
C ALA A 17 -10.19 -19.78 -7.41
N LEU A 18 -10.94 -19.47 -6.34
CA LEU A 18 -11.74 -20.45 -5.62
C LEU A 18 -12.94 -20.94 -6.45
N MET A 19 -13.63 -20.02 -7.12
CA MET A 19 -14.80 -20.34 -7.96
C MET A 19 -14.42 -21.24 -9.14
N LEU A 20 -13.28 -20.97 -9.81
CA LEU A 20 -12.85 -21.73 -10.98
C LEU A 20 -12.23 -23.09 -10.62
N SER A 21 -11.47 -23.15 -9.53
CA SER A 21 -10.78 -24.40 -9.13
C SER A 21 -11.61 -25.31 -8.23
N GLY A 22 -12.58 -24.76 -7.48
CA GLY A 22 -13.33 -25.48 -6.45
C GLY A 22 -12.46 -26.02 -5.29
N SER A 23 -11.19 -25.62 -5.19
CA SER A 23 -10.21 -26.21 -4.27
C SER A 23 -9.55 -25.14 -3.42
N TYR A 24 -9.69 -25.26 -2.10
CA TYR A 24 -9.03 -24.35 -1.15
C TYR A 24 -7.50 -24.43 -1.26
N LEU A 25 -6.93 -25.61 -1.56
CA LEU A 25 -5.48 -25.79 -1.66
C LEU A 25 -4.94 -25.06 -2.88
N PHE A 26 -5.67 -25.11 -4.00
CA PHE A 26 -5.29 -24.35 -5.20
C PHE A 26 -5.36 -22.85 -4.95
N THR A 27 -6.45 -22.36 -4.33
CA THR A 27 -6.61 -20.94 -3.98
C THR A 27 -5.53 -20.47 -3.00
N ALA A 28 -5.15 -21.30 -2.02
CA ALA A 28 -4.11 -20.96 -1.05
C ALA A 28 -2.73 -20.77 -1.70
N ILE A 29 -2.44 -21.46 -2.80
CA ILE A 29 -1.18 -21.32 -3.51
C ILE A 29 -1.28 -20.21 -4.55
N VAL A 30 -2.17 -20.37 -5.53
CA VAL A 30 -2.24 -19.49 -6.71
C VAL A 30 -3.00 -18.21 -6.41
N GLY A 31 -4.14 -18.30 -5.70
CA GLY A 31 -4.93 -17.14 -5.31
C GLY A 31 -4.17 -16.23 -4.33
N ALA A 32 -3.52 -16.81 -3.32
CA ALA A 32 -2.70 -16.03 -2.37
C ALA A 32 -1.46 -15.42 -3.03
N MET A 33 -0.82 -16.12 -3.97
CA MET A 33 0.28 -15.55 -4.75
C MET A 33 -0.21 -14.36 -5.60
N GLY A 34 -1.36 -14.50 -6.27
CA GLY A 34 -1.99 -13.41 -7.01
C GLY A 34 -2.35 -12.22 -6.11
N TRP A 35 -2.87 -12.48 -4.91
CA TRP A 35 -3.16 -11.47 -3.91
C TRP A 35 -1.91 -10.65 -3.54
N GLY A 36 -0.80 -11.33 -3.21
CA GLY A 36 0.45 -10.66 -2.84
C GLY A 36 1.02 -9.81 -3.97
N LEU A 37 1.01 -10.34 -5.20
CA LEU A 37 1.57 -9.66 -6.36
C LEU A 37 0.75 -8.45 -6.80
N ILE A 38 -0.58 -8.49 -6.70
CA ILE A 38 -1.44 -7.39 -7.16
C ILE A 38 -1.56 -6.26 -6.14
N PHE A 39 -1.14 -6.48 -4.88
CA PHE A 39 -1.33 -5.52 -3.81
C PHE A 39 -0.68 -4.16 -4.10
N TYR A 40 0.62 -4.12 -4.41
CA TYR A 40 1.30 -2.86 -4.71
C TYR A 40 0.82 -2.22 -6.04
N PRO A 41 0.69 -2.96 -7.15
CA PRO A 41 0.12 -2.42 -8.39
C PRO A 41 -1.30 -1.86 -8.22
N GLY A 42 -2.15 -2.49 -7.42
CA GLY A 42 -3.51 -2.02 -7.16
C GLY A 42 -3.56 -0.74 -6.31
N ASN A 43 -2.56 -0.51 -5.47
CA ASN A 43 -2.45 0.70 -4.66
C ASN A 43 -1.69 1.84 -5.37
N TRP A 44 -0.82 1.51 -6.32
CA TRP A 44 0.05 2.46 -7.02
C TRP A 44 -0.67 3.71 -7.57
N PRO A 45 -1.82 3.61 -8.27
CA PRO A 45 -2.50 4.80 -8.81
C PRO A 45 -2.93 5.82 -7.75
N VAL A 46 -3.17 5.37 -6.51
CA VAL A 46 -3.55 6.24 -5.39
C VAL A 46 -2.31 6.82 -4.70
N ILE A 47 -1.24 6.04 -4.56
CA ILE A 47 -0.05 6.46 -3.80
C ILE A 47 0.99 7.21 -4.64
N ALA A 48 1.01 7.02 -5.97
CA ALA A 48 2.00 7.62 -6.86
C ALA A 48 2.10 9.15 -6.77
N PRO A 49 1.00 9.92 -6.69
CA PRO A 49 1.08 11.38 -6.55
C PRO A 49 1.79 11.84 -5.27
N TYR A 50 1.84 10.98 -4.24
CA TYR A 50 2.49 11.32 -2.96
C TYR A 50 3.99 10.99 -2.93
N HIS A 51 4.49 10.25 -3.93
CA HIS A 51 5.92 9.92 -4.06
C HIS A 51 6.69 10.95 -4.90
N VAL A 52 6.04 12.05 -5.29
CA VAL A 52 6.69 13.15 -6.01
C VAL A 52 7.71 13.83 -5.09
N PRO A 53 8.95 14.07 -5.55
CA PRO A 53 9.96 14.78 -4.78
C PRO A 53 9.64 16.26 -4.61
N VAL A 54 9.88 16.79 -3.41
CA VAL A 54 9.74 18.19 -3.04
C VAL A 54 10.97 18.61 -2.26
N GLU A 55 11.54 19.77 -2.59
CA GLU A 55 12.57 20.40 -1.76
C GLU A 55 11.89 21.24 -0.68
N TYR A 56 12.16 20.94 0.59
CA TYR A 56 11.61 21.64 1.74
C TYR A 56 12.73 21.99 2.70
N ASN A 57 12.96 23.30 2.90
CA ASN A 57 14.03 23.84 3.74
C ASN A 57 15.42 23.23 3.45
N GLY A 58 15.78 23.05 2.17
CA GLY A 58 17.06 22.48 1.76
C GLY A 58 17.15 20.95 1.81
N MET A 59 16.08 20.25 2.18
CA MET A 59 16.02 18.78 2.21
C MET A 59 15.07 18.24 1.15
N LEU A 60 15.45 17.14 0.52
CA LEU A 60 14.56 16.39 -0.38
C LEU A 60 13.59 15.54 0.46
N MET A 61 12.30 15.76 0.27
CA MET A 61 11.23 15.01 0.94
C MET A 61 10.20 14.57 -0.12
N SER A 62 9.49 13.47 0.12
CA SER A 62 8.30 13.18 -0.70
C SER A 62 7.12 14.03 -0.23
N VAL A 63 6.10 14.20 -1.08
CA VAL A 63 4.83 14.82 -0.67
C VAL A 63 4.21 14.05 0.50
N ALA A 64 4.36 12.73 0.56
CA ALA A 64 3.89 11.90 1.68
C ALA A 64 4.56 12.30 3.01
N ASP A 65 5.88 12.47 3.01
CA ASP A 65 6.65 12.87 4.20
C ASP A 65 6.26 14.28 4.65
N LEU A 66 6.10 15.19 3.69
CA LEU A 66 5.71 16.57 3.95
C LEU A 66 4.32 16.66 4.59
N LEU A 67 3.36 15.83 4.15
CA LEU A 67 2.06 15.72 4.80
C LEU A 67 2.20 15.19 6.24
N GLY A 68 3.04 14.18 6.47
CA GLY A 68 3.31 13.64 7.81
C GLY A 68 3.99 14.63 8.75
N TYR A 69 4.77 15.57 8.18
CA TYR A 69 5.44 16.65 8.90
C TYR A 69 4.50 17.80 9.27
N HIS A 70 3.66 18.25 8.33
CA HIS A 70 2.75 19.40 8.54
C HIS A 70 1.59 19.06 9.50
N TYR A 71 1.04 17.85 9.39
CA TYR A 71 -0.07 17.42 10.24
C TYR A 71 0.48 16.68 11.47
N VAL A 72 0.70 17.44 12.54
CA VAL A 72 1.29 16.94 13.77
C VAL A 72 0.44 15.83 14.39
N ARG A 73 1.08 14.68 14.61
CA ARG A 73 0.48 13.54 15.32
C ARG A 73 1.16 13.38 16.68
N THR A 74 0.52 13.88 17.73
CA THR A 74 1.09 14.02 19.09
C THR A 74 1.62 12.72 19.69
N GLY A 75 1.01 11.57 19.35
CA GLY A 75 1.42 10.25 19.85
C GLY A 75 2.19 9.37 18.87
N THR A 76 2.44 9.82 17.63
CA THR A 76 3.11 9.00 16.61
C THR A 76 4.28 9.76 15.98
N PRO A 77 5.44 9.79 16.65
CA PRO A 77 6.64 10.45 16.14
C PRO A 77 7.23 9.73 14.92
N VAL A 78 8.11 10.38 14.16
CA VAL A 78 8.65 9.81 12.90
C VAL A 78 9.48 8.54 13.12
N TYR A 79 10.22 8.45 14.22
CA TYR A 79 11.12 7.31 14.49
C TYR A 79 10.39 6.00 14.83
N ILE A 80 9.07 6.01 15.06
CA ILE A 80 8.29 4.78 15.22
C ILE A 80 7.76 4.23 13.89
N HIS A 81 8.03 4.90 12.76
CA HIS A 81 7.63 4.42 11.46
C HIS A 81 8.56 3.30 10.98
N GLU A 82 7.98 2.12 10.75
CA GLU A 82 8.66 0.99 10.12
C GLU A 82 8.51 1.09 8.60
N ALA A 83 9.33 1.95 8.00
CA ALA A 83 9.48 2.08 6.55
C ALA A 83 10.90 1.66 6.15
N GLU A 84 11.09 1.38 4.86
CA GLU A 84 12.43 1.19 4.30
C GLU A 84 13.28 2.45 4.53
N LYS A 85 14.53 2.26 4.97
CA LYS A 85 15.46 3.33 5.35
C LYS A 85 16.56 3.50 4.32
#